data_AF-E8UBS4-F1
#
_entry.id   AF-E8UBS4-F1
#
_cell.length_a   1.000
_cell.length_b   1.000
_cell.length_c   1.000
_cell.angle_alpha   90.00
_cell.angle_beta   90.00
_cell.angle_gamma   90.00
#
_symmetry.space_group_name_H-M   'P 1'
#
loop_
_entity.id
_entity.type
_entity.pdbx_description
1 polymer ?
#
loop_
_entity_poly.entity_id
_entity_poly.type
_entity_poly.pdbx_seq_one_letter_code
_entity_poly.pdbx_strand_id
1 'polypeptide(L)' 'MLLGTLTVILAVLAFGCAALSLGAFAGLNPASPSALRLLSAVEGTLASGAHLPLEAFWRGAAEVVLAGVCMWMAAYIKPR' A
#
# COMPACT_ATOMS: atom_id res chain seq x y z
N MET A 1 24.15 -10.25 -4.91
CA MET A 1 23.38 -10.23 -3.64
C MET A 1 22.53 -8.97 -3.50
N LEU A 2 23.11 -7.76 -3.65
CA LEU A 2 22.40 -6.48 -3.47
C LEU A 2 21.14 -6.29 -4.33
N LEU A 3 21.19 -6.66 -5.62
CA LEU A 3 20.04 -6.57 -6.55
C LEU A 3 18.87 -7.47 -6.13
N GLY A 4 19.16 -8.69 -5.69
CA GLY A 4 18.13 -9.63 -5.23
C GLY A 4 17.42 -9.15 -3.97
N THR A 5 18.18 -8.62 -3.00
CA THR A 5 17.63 -8.03 -1.78
C THR A 5 16.74 -6.83 -2.10
N LEU A 6 17.15 -5.97 -3.03
CA LEU A 6 16.37 -4.81 -3.46
C LEU A 6 15.03 -5.22 -4.10
N THR A 7 15.02 -6.24 -4.97
CA THR A 7 13.78 -6.78 -5.55
C THR A 7 12.82 -7.29 -4.46
N VAL A 8 13.34 -7.98 -3.45
CA VAL A 8 12.51 -8.48 -2.32
C VAL A 8 11.93 -7.31 -1.52
N ILE A 9 12.74 -6.29 -1.20
CA ILE A 9 12.28 -5.10 -0.48
C ILE A 9 11.15 -4.41 -1.26
N LEU A 10 11.33 -4.21 -2.57
CA LEU A 10 10.33 -3.58 -3.42
C LEU A 10 9.04 -4.42 -3.53
N ALA A 11 9.16 -5.74 -3.60
CA ALA A 11 8.00 -6.63 -3.60
C ALA A 11 7.23 -6.57 -2.27
N VAL A 12 7.92 -6.55 -1.14
CA VAL A 12 7.30 -6.42 0.19
C VAL A 12 6.62 -5.05 0.34
N LEU A 13 7.28 -3.97 -0.10
CA LEU A 13 6.70 -2.63 -0.11
C LEU A 13 5.44 -2.56 -0.96
N ALA A 14 5.46 -3.15 -2.17
CA ALA A 14 4.30 -3.19 -3.03
C ALA A 14 3.13 -3.94 -2.39
N PHE A 15 3.41 -5.09 -1.75
CA PHE A 15 2.39 -5.87 -1.08
C PHE A 15 1.79 -5.11 0.11
N GLY A 16 2.63 -4.41 0.88
CA GLY A 16 2.19 -3.54 1.97
C GLY A 16 1.30 -2.40 1.49
N CYS A 17 1.70 -1.70 0.43
CA CYS A 17 0.92 -0.61 -0.16
C CYS A 17 -0.41 -1.11 -0.75
N ALA A 18 -0.41 -2.27 -1.42
CA ALA A 18 -1.63 -2.88 -1.92
C ALA A 18 -2.59 -3.23 -0.78
N ALA A 19 -2.08 -3.80 0.32
CA ALA A 19 -2.89 -4.08 1.50
C ALA A 19 -3.47 -2.78 2.08
N LEU A 20 -2.64 -1.77 2.36
CA LEU A 20 -3.09 -0.48 2.88
C LEU A 20 -4.16 0.16 2.00
N SER A 21 -4.03 0.07 0.67
CA SER A 21 -5.04 0.61 -0.25
C SER A 21 -6.41 -0.04 -0.08
N LEU A 22 -6.45 -1.36 0.18
CA LEU A 22 -7.70 -2.05 0.52
C LEU A 22 -8.28 -1.55 1.84
N GLY A 23 -7.43 -1.23 2.83
CA GLY A 23 -7.84 -0.60 4.09
C GLY A 23 -8.41 0.80 3.89
N ALA A 24 -7.76 1.65 3.08
CA ALA A 24 -8.24 2.99 2.76
C ALA A 24 -9.63 2.96 2.11
N PHE A 25 -9.83 2.08 1.12
CA PHE A 25 -11.14 1.91 0.47
C PHE A 25 -12.19 1.24 1.37
N ALA A 26 -11.78 0.33 2.26
CA ALA A 26 -12.69 -0.27 3.23
C ALA A 26 -13.28 0.76 4.21
N GLY A 27 -12.54 1.82 4.53
CA GLY A 27 -13.02 2.94 5.34
C GLY A 27 -14.14 3.74 4.68
N LEU A 28 -14.23 3.72 3.35
CA LEU A 28 -15.31 4.35 2.59
C LEU A 28 -16.58 3.50 2.53
N ASN A 29 -16.50 2.19 2.81
CA ASN A 29 -17.61 1.27 2.72
C ASN A 29 -18.04 0.76 4.12
N PRO A 30 -19.21 1.19 4.64
CA PRO A 30 -19.71 0.72 5.93
C PRO A 30 -20.12 -0.76 5.90
N ALA A 31 -20.31 -1.40 4.75
CA ALA A 31 -20.59 -2.83 4.66
C ALA A 31 -19.32 -3.69 4.58
N SER A 32 -18.13 -3.10 4.73
CA SER A 32 -16.86 -3.82 4.62
C SER A 32 -16.70 -4.90 5.72
N PRO A 33 -16.16 -6.08 5.38
CA PRO A 33 -15.80 -7.13 6.34
C PRO A 33 -14.90 -6.61 7.47
N SER A 34 -15.05 -7.19 8.67
CA SER A 34 -14.29 -6.80 9.87
C SER A 34 -12.77 -6.85 9.68
N ALA A 35 -12.27 -7.82 8.90
CA ALA A 35 -10.85 -7.93 8.56
C ALA A 35 -10.33 -6.71 7.78
N LEU A 36 -11.11 -6.18 6.84
CA LEU A 36 -10.73 -5.00 6.05
C LEU A 36 -10.86 -3.71 6.86
N ARG A 37 -11.78 -3.66 7.84
CA ARG A 37 -11.88 -2.53 8.76
C ARG A 37 -10.69 -2.42 9.70
N LEU A 38 -10.14 -3.55 10.16
CA LEU A 38 -8.88 -3.56 10.90
C LEU A 38 -7.76 -2.93 10.08
N LEU A 39 -7.69 -3.29 8.80
CA LEU A 39 -6.75 -2.71 7.86
C LEU A 39 -6.99 -1.21 7.64
N SER A 40 -8.25 -0.77 7.59
CA SER A 40 -8.62 0.64 7.52
C SER A 40 -8.16 1.42 8.75
N ALA A 41 -8.24 0.83 9.95
CA ALA A 41 -7.72 1.44 11.16
C ALA A 41 -6.19 1.58 11.13
N VAL A 42 -5.47 0.57 10.63
CA VAL A 42 -4.01 0.61 10.45
C VAL A 42 -3.59 1.66 9.42
N GLU A 43 -4.30 1.76 8.30
CA GLU A 43 -4.07 2.79 7.29
C GLU A 43 -4.33 4.19 7.86
N GLY A 44 -5.43 4.36 8.60
CA GLY A 44 -5.77 5.61 9.25
C GLY A 44 -4.73 6.07 10.27
N THR A 45 -4.20 5.15 11.09
CA THR A 45 -3.11 5.49 12.03
C THR A 45 -1.83 5.86 11.30
N LEU A 46 -1.45 5.13 10.24
CA LEU A 46 -0.28 5.45 9.42
C LEU A 46 -0.38 6.84 8.79
N ALA A 47 -1.54 7.15 8.20
CA ALA A 47 -1.79 8.43 7.56
C ALA A 47 -1.80 9.60 8.56
N SER A 48 -2.37 9.37 9.75
CA SER A 48 -2.33 10.35 10.83
C SER A 48 -0.90 10.62 11.31
N GLY A 49 -0.05 9.59 11.40
CA GLY A 49 1.36 9.74 11.77
C GLY A 49 2.19 10.44 10.69
N ALA A 50 1.80 10.30 9.42
CA ALA A 50 2.44 10.98 8.29
C ALA A 50 1.94 12.41 8.07
N HIS A 51 0.99 12.90 8.87
CA HIS A 51 0.33 14.21 8.70
C HIS A 51 -0.16 14.47 7.27
N LEU A 52 -0.65 13.43 6.59
CA LEU A 52 -1.14 13.54 5.22
C LEU A 52 -2.58 14.08 5.24
N PRO A 53 -2.86 15.31 4.75
CA PRO A 53 -4.21 15.89 4.73
C PRO A 53 -5.02 15.34 3.53
N LEU A 54 -4.84 14.07 3.19
CA LEU A 54 -5.47 13.43 2.04
C LEU A 54 -6.70 12.64 2.50
N GLU A 55 -7.80 12.79 1.78
CA GLU A 55 -9.00 11.99 2.01
C GLU A 55 -8.73 10.50 1.77
N ALA A 56 -9.51 9.60 2.39
CA ALA A 56 -9.31 8.15 2.29
C ALA A 56 -9.27 7.63 0.84
N PHE A 57 -10.07 8.20 -0.05
CA PHE A 57 -10.04 7.84 -1.48
C PHE A 57 -8.67 8.15 -2.11
N TRP A 58 -8.16 9.37 -1.90
CA TRP A 58 -6.89 9.81 -2.47
C TRP A 58 -5.69 9.07 -1.87
N ARG A 59 -5.76 8.72 -0.57
CA ARG A 59 -4.76 7.86 0.09
C ARG A 59 -4.71 6.48 -0.55
N GLY A 60 -5.87 5.81 -0.67
CA GLY A 60 -5.97 4.51 -1.32
C GLY A 60 -5.48 4.53 -2.77
N ALA A 61 -5.84 5.57 -3.54
CA ALA A 61 -5.35 5.74 -4.91
C ALA A 61 -3.82 5.90 -4.97
N ALA A 62 -3.24 6.72 -4.09
CA ALA A 62 -1.80 6.92 -4.01
C ALA A 62 -1.05 5.62 -3.64
N GLU A 63 -1.59 4.84 -2.71
CA GLU A 63 -1.03 3.56 -2.30
C GLU A 63 -1.08 2.51 -3.42
N VAL A 64 -2.15 2.47 -4.22
CA VAL A 64 -2.22 1.61 -5.43
C VAL A 64 -1.13 2.01 -6.44
N VAL A 65 -0.98 3.31 -6.70
CA VAL A 65 0.05 3.81 -7.62
C VAL A 65 1.43 3.45 -7.11
N LEU A 66 1.70 3.65 -5.82
CA LEU A 66 2.97 3.32 -5.20
C LEU A 66 3.26 1.81 -5.27
N ALA A 67 2.25 0.98 -5.01
CA ALA A 67 2.37 -0.48 -5.16
C ALA A 67 2.73 -0.88 -6.60
N GLY A 68 2.07 -0.27 -7.59
CA GLY A 68 2.36 -0.49 -9.01
C GLY A 68 3.78 -0.09 -9.39
N VAL A 69 4.25 1.08 -8.94
CA VAL A 69 5.62 1.55 -9.17
C VAL A 69 6.63 0.61 -8.53
N CYS A 70 6.42 0.20 -7.28
CA CYS A 70 7.31 -0.73 -6.59
C CYS A 70 7.40 -2.08 -7.32
N MET A 71 6.28 -2.65 -7.78
CA MET A 71 6.28 -3.88 -8.58
C MET A 71 6.97 -3.70 -9.93
N TRP A 72 6.71 -2.59 -10.62
CA TRP A 72 7.34 -2.29 -11.90
C TRP A 72 8.86 -2.17 -11.76
N MET A 73 9.34 -1.45 -10.74
CA MET A 73 10.78 -1.35 -10.46
C MET A 73 11.38 -2.71 -10.08
N ALA A 74 10.68 -3.51 -9.24
CA ALA A 74 11.14 -4.85 -8.89
C ALA A 74 11.29 -5.74 -10.13
N ALA A 75 10.34 -5.67 -11.07
CA ALA A 75 10.37 -6.39 -12.33
C ALA A 75 11.49 -5.90 -13.28
N TYR A 76 11.75 -4.60 -13.32
CA TYR A 76 12.81 -4.01 -14.15
C TYR A 76 14.21 -4.34 -13.62
N ILE A 77 14.37 -4.39 -12.29
CA ILE A 77 15.65 -4.67 -11.62
C ILE A 77 16.03 -6.15 -11.71
N LYS A 78 15.04 -7.06 -11.75
CA LYS A 78 15.31 -8.50 -11.89
C LYS A 78 15.93 -8.75 -13.28
N PRO A 79 17.23 -9.08 -13.38
CA PRO A 79 17.84 -9.37 -14.68
C PRO A 79 17.20 -10.64 -15.23
N ARG A 80 16.89 -10.61 -16.53
CA ARG A 80 16.43 -11.79 -17.28
C ARG A 80 17.51 -12.87 -17.25
#